data_AF-A0A2J6PDW8-F1
#
_entry.id   AF-A0A2J6PDW8-F1
#
_cell.length_a   1.000
_cell.length_b   1.000
_cell.length_c   1.000
_cell.angle_alpha   90.00
_cell.angle_beta   90.00
_cell.angle_gamma   90.00
#
_symmetry.space_group_name_H-M   'P 1'
#
loop_
_entity.id
_entity.type
_entity.pdbx_description
1 polymer ?
#
loop_
_entity_poly.entity_id
_entity_poly.type
_entity_poly.pdbx_seq_one_letter_code
_entity_poly.pdbx_strand_id
1 'polypeptide(L)'
;MKSDSLPVKWVEDGLLFEDALKADVVVFATGFDNNLKNQVSELFGKETGEKMGDWWGFDREGEIRAAYRPGGQKGMWYAGGDQSQCRYYSRFLGLSIKADIMGLPLEIFEKAV
;
A
#
# COMPACT_ATOMS: atom_id res chain seq x y z
N MET A 1 -0.58 -30.55 -0.21
CA MET A 1 -1.09 -29.18 -0.06
C MET A 1 -2.61 -29.29 -0.04
N LYS A 2 -3.28 -28.84 1.02
CA LYS A 2 -4.75 -28.80 1.05
C LYS A 2 -5.21 -27.46 0.46
N SER A 3 -5.95 -27.51 -0.64
CA SER A 3 -6.36 -26.33 -1.43
C SER A 3 -7.75 -26.49 -2.05
N ASP A 4 -8.46 -27.56 -1.71
CA ASP A 4 -9.78 -27.95 -2.22
C ASP A 4 -10.94 -27.35 -1.41
N SER A 5 -10.64 -26.77 -0.24
CA SER A 5 -11.62 -26.24 0.70
C SER A 5 -11.02 -25.12 1.56
N LEU A 6 -11.87 -24.29 2.16
CA LEU A 6 -11.45 -23.23 3.09
C LEU A 6 -11.35 -23.76 4.52
N PRO A 7 -10.43 -23.25 5.36
CA PRO A 7 -10.41 -23.57 6.77
C PRO A 7 -11.64 -22.96 7.47
N VAL A 8 -12.29 -23.77 8.31
CA VAL A 8 -13.55 -23.42 9.00
C VAL A 8 -13.29 -23.05 10.47
N LYS A 9 -12.49 -23.85 11.17
CA LYS A 9 -12.16 -23.61 12.59
C LYS A 9 -10.91 -24.38 13.02
N TRP A 10 -10.42 -24.01 14.19
CA TRP A 10 -9.43 -24.77 14.95
C TRP A 10 -10.03 -26.05 15.53
N VAL A 11 -9.22 -27.10 15.58
CA VAL A 11 -9.47 -28.32 16.37
C VAL A 11 -8.25 -28.60 17.24
N GLU A 12 -8.38 -29.51 18.20
CA GLU A 12 -7.35 -29.77 19.23
C GLU A 12 -5.97 -30.06 18.64
N ASP A 13 -5.91 -30.80 17.53
CA ASP A 13 -4.67 -31.26 16.88
C ASP A 13 -4.50 -30.73 15.44
N GLY A 14 -5.16 -29.62 15.08
CA GLY A 14 -4.99 -29.00 13.76
C GLY A 14 -6.11 -28.06 13.31
N LEU A 15 -6.47 -28.15 12.03
CA LEU A 15 -7.48 -27.30 11.38
C LEU A 15 -8.58 -28.14 10.74
N LEU A 16 -9.82 -27.72 10.90
CA LEU A 16 -10.95 -28.30 10.18
C LEU A 16 -11.21 -27.53 8.89
N PHE A 17 -11.30 -28.27 7.79
CA PHE A 17 -11.81 -27.82 6.50
C PHE A 17 -13.18 -28.49 6.25
N GLU A 18 -13.40 -29.14 5.10
CA GLU A 18 -14.47 -30.15 4.97
C GLU A 18 -14.14 -31.42 5.78
N ASP A 19 -12.85 -31.73 5.89
CA ASP A 19 -12.25 -32.79 6.71
C ASP A 19 -11.14 -32.23 7.61
N ALA A 20 -10.80 -32.99 8.66
CA ALA A 20 -9.80 -32.57 9.64
C ALA A 20 -8.37 -32.78 9.09
N LEU A 21 -7.57 -31.72 9.13
CA LEU A 21 -6.15 -31.76 8.82
C LEU A 21 -5.35 -31.62 10.12
N LYS A 22 -4.66 -32.70 10.51
CA LYS A 22 -3.73 -32.67 11.65
C LYS A 22 -2.54 -31.77 11.36
N ALA A 23 -2.16 -30.94 12.33
CA ALA A 23 -1.00 -30.08 12.26
C ALA A 23 -0.46 -29.79 13.66
N ASP A 24 0.84 -29.99 13.86
CA ASP A 24 1.52 -29.62 15.11
C ASP A 24 1.79 -28.11 15.20
N VAL A 25 1.90 -27.44 14.03
CA VAL A 25 2.15 -26.00 13.92
C VAL A 25 1.32 -25.43 12.77
N VAL A 26 0.71 -24.26 13.00
CA VAL A 26 0.03 -23.47 11.97
C VAL A 26 0.73 -22.13 11.79
N VAL A 27 1.16 -21.85 10.56
CA VAL A 27 1.87 -20.61 10.20
C VAL A 27 0.95 -19.73 9.36
N PHE A 28 0.69 -18.51 9.83
CA PHE A 28 -0.08 -17.51 9.09
C PHE A 28 0.81 -16.79 8.08
N ALA A 29 0.74 -17.22 6.83
CA ALA A 29 1.36 -16.55 5.69
C ALA A 29 0.33 -15.70 4.91
N THR A 30 -0.55 -14.97 5.61
CA THR A 30 -1.71 -14.26 5.05
C THR A 30 -1.39 -12.91 4.39
N GLY A 31 -0.12 -12.54 4.30
CA GLY A 31 0.33 -11.28 3.71
C GLY A 31 0.05 -10.04 4.58
N PHE A 32 0.10 -8.87 3.95
CA PHE A 32 -0.08 -7.56 4.57
C PHE A 32 -1.08 -6.73 3.79
N ASP A 33 -1.69 -5.73 4.44
CA ASP A 33 -2.39 -4.67 3.72
C ASP A 33 -1.36 -3.78 3.01
N ASN A 34 -1.30 -3.91 1.68
CA ASN A 34 -0.35 -3.19 0.85
C ASN A 34 -0.89 -1.85 0.34
N ASN A 35 -2.10 -1.44 0.73
CA ASN A 35 -2.65 -0.14 0.35
C ASN A 35 -2.30 0.92 1.40
N LEU A 36 -1.33 1.78 1.08
CA LEU A 36 -0.89 2.86 1.98
C LEU A 36 -2.01 3.86 2.33
N LYS A 37 -3.07 3.95 1.54
CA LYS A 37 -4.26 4.74 1.88
C LYS A 37 -4.95 4.25 3.14
N ASN A 38 -5.05 2.93 3.32
CA ASN A 38 -5.67 2.35 4.51
C ASN A 38 -4.84 2.70 5.73
N GLN A 39 -3.51 2.57 5.62
CA GLN A 39 -2.56 2.95 6.67
C GLN A 39 -2.67 4.44 7.03
N VAL A 40 -2.75 5.34 6.03
CA VAL A 40 -2.96 6.77 6.29
C VAL A 40 -4.31 7.04 6.94
N SER A 41 -5.37 6.35 6.50
CA SER A 41 -6.71 6.50 7.07
C SER A 41 -6.76 6.09 8.54
N GLU A 42 -6.04 5.03 8.90
CA GLU A 42 -5.93 4.52 10.26
C GLU A 42 -5.11 5.46 11.16
N LEU A 43 -3.97 5.96 10.66
CA LEU A 43 -3.04 6.78 11.45
C LEU A 43 -3.45 8.26 11.55
N PHE A 44 -3.99 8.84 10.46
CA PHE A 44 -4.26 10.26 10.32
C PHE A 44 -5.73 10.58 10.08
N GLY A 45 -6.60 9.58 10.20
CA GLY A 45 -8.03 9.71 10.01
C GLY A 45 -8.48 9.59 8.55
N LYS A 46 -9.75 9.19 8.39
CA LYS A 46 -10.39 8.90 7.10
C LYS A 46 -10.30 10.07 6.11
N GLU A 47 -10.48 11.30 6.58
CA GLU A 47 -10.41 12.50 5.73
C GLU A 47 -9.03 12.64 5.07
N THR A 48 -7.96 12.40 5.82
CA THR A 48 -6.59 12.46 5.30
C THR A 48 -6.34 11.35 4.27
N GLY A 49 -6.83 10.14 4.54
CA GLY A 49 -6.75 9.02 3.60
C GLY A 49 -7.52 9.28 2.30
N GLU A 50 -8.69 9.90 2.38
CA GLU A 50 -9.46 10.29 1.20
C GLU A 50 -8.71 11.34 0.35
N LYS A 51 -8.09 12.35 0.99
CA LYS A 51 -7.25 13.35 0.29
C LYS A 51 -6.04 12.73 -0.39
N MET A 52 -5.37 11.80 0.27
CA MET A 52 -4.16 11.18 -0.29
C MET A 52 -4.44 10.28 -1.51
N GLY A 53 -5.69 9.84 -1.69
CA GLY A 53 -6.06 8.98 -2.81
C GLY A 53 -5.49 7.56 -2.69
N ASP A 54 -5.81 6.74 -3.69
CA ASP A 54 -5.39 5.33 -3.70
C ASP A 54 -3.89 5.20 -4.00
N TRP A 55 -3.24 4.29 -3.27
CA TRP A 55 -1.88 3.88 -3.52
C TRP A 55 -1.87 2.70 -4.51
N TRP A 56 -0.96 2.77 -5.49
CA TRP A 56 -0.71 1.70 -6.48
C TRP A 56 -1.75 1.56 -7.60
N GLY A 57 -1.42 0.74 -8.61
CA GLY A 57 -2.16 0.65 -9.87
C GLY A 57 -1.85 1.81 -10.82
N PHE A 58 -2.52 1.85 -11.97
CA PHE A 58 -2.28 2.86 -13.00
C PHE A 58 -3.32 4.00 -12.94
N ASP A 59 -2.85 5.24 -13.11
CA ASP A 59 -3.72 6.37 -13.41
C ASP A 59 -4.02 6.45 -14.92
N ARG A 60 -4.66 7.54 -15.35
CA ARG A 60 -5.08 7.74 -16.74
C ARG A 60 -3.91 7.95 -17.70
N GLU A 61 -2.74 8.27 -17.19
CA GLU A 61 -1.52 8.45 -17.99
C GLU A 61 -0.76 7.12 -18.16
N GLY A 62 -1.17 6.08 -17.42
CA GLY A 62 -0.43 4.83 -17.35
C GLY A 62 0.70 4.87 -16.31
N GLU A 63 0.72 5.88 -15.44
CA GLU A 63 1.70 6.03 -14.37
C GLU A 63 1.20 5.39 -13.06
N ILE A 64 2.12 5.03 -12.17
CA ILE A 64 1.75 4.45 -10.87
C ILE A 64 1.10 5.52 -10.00
N ARG A 65 -0.11 5.24 -9.50
CA ARG A 65 -0.88 6.19 -8.69
C ARG A 65 -0.13 6.59 -7.43
N ALA A 66 -0.05 7.91 -7.23
CA ALA A 66 0.43 8.58 -6.01
C ALA A 66 1.86 8.20 -5.56
N ALA A 67 2.58 7.39 -6.32
CA ALA A 67 3.89 6.89 -5.94
C ALA A 67 4.96 7.96 -6.14
N TYR A 68 5.66 8.31 -5.05
CA TYR A 68 6.80 9.23 -5.05
C TYR A 68 6.51 10.63 -5.64
N ARG A 69 5.25 11.04 -5.64
CA ARG A 69 4.79 12.38 -6.08
C ARG A 69 4.01 13.06 -4.96
N PRO A 70 3.85 14.41 -4.99
CA PRO A 70 3.08 15.10 -3.96
C PRO A 70 1.66 14.52 -3.89
N GLY A 71 1.22 14.20 -2.66
CA GLY A 71 -0.13 13.69 -2.41
C GLY A 71 -1.16 14.82 -2.30
N GLY A 72 -2.45 14.46 -2.18
CA GLY A 72 -3.52 15.45 -2.00
C GLY A 72 -3.58 16.08 -0.60
N GLN A 73 -2.81 15.56 0.37
CA GLN A 73 -2.60 16.19 1.67
C GLN A 73 -1.26 16.94 1.67
N LYS A 74 -1.29 18.23 2.05
CA LYS A 74 -0.08 19.06 2.12
C LYS A 74 0.99 18.43 3.00
N GLY A 75 2.22 18.38 2.49
CA GLY A 75 3.38 17.84 3.20
C GLY A 75 3.40 16.32 3.30
N MET A 76 2.60 15.61 2.50
CA MET A 76 2.58 14.15 2.47
C MET A 76 2.87 13.58 1.08
N TRP A 77 3.61 12.47 1.09
CA TRP A 77 3.97 11.67 -0.07
C TRP A 77 3.84 10.20 0.31
N TYR A 78 3.53 9.36 -0.66
CA TYR A 78 3.72 7.92 -0.49
C TYR A 78 5.07 7.47 -1.02
N ALA A 79 5.72 6.60 -0.25
CA ALA A 79 6.93 5.88 -0.64
C ALA A 79 6.74 4.41 -0.29
N GLY A 80 6.98 3.53 -1.25
CA GLY A 80 6.74 2.11 -1.08
C GLY A 80 6.92 1.35 -2.39
N GLY A 81 6.57 0.07 -2.39
CA GLY A 81 6.95 -0.86 -3.45
C GLY A 81 8.20 -1.64 -3.04
N ASP A 82 8.84 -2.27 -4.01
CA ASP A 82 10.00 -3.12 -3.72
C ASP A 82 11.27 -2.31 -3.41
N GLN A 83 12.33 -3.04 -3.06
CA GLN A 83 13.63 -2.45 -2.70
C GLN A 83 14.27 -1.69 -3.87
N SER A 84 14.01 -2.09 -5.12
CA SER A 84 14.54 -1.43 -6.31
C SER A 84 13.85 -0.08 -6.54
N GLN A 85 12.53 -0.04 -6.40
CA GLN A 85 11.72 1.17 -6.51
C GLN A 85 12.08 2.16 -5.40
N CYS A 86 12.13 1.69 -4.14
CA CYS A 86 12.52 2.52 -3.01
C CYS A 86 13.90 3.16 -3.21
N ARG A 87 14.90 2.38 -3.66
CA ARG A 87 16.24 2.91 -3.93
C ARG A 87 16.23 3.95 -5.04
N TYR A 88 15.60 3.63 -6.16
CA TYR A 88 15.58 4.51 -7.32
C TYR A 88 14.84 5.83 -7.03
N TYR A 89 13.64 5.75 -6.44
CA TYR A 89 12.78 6.91 -6.30
C TYR A 89 13.04 7.79 -5.07
N SER A 90 13.75 7.28 -4.06
CA SER A 90 14.07 8.04 -2.83
C SER A 90 14.73 9.41 -3.11
N ARG A 91 15.63 9.49 -4.11
CA ARG A 91 16.27 10.75 -4.49
C ARG A 91 15.28 11.76 -5.05
N PHE A 92 14.37 11.32 -5.92
CA PHE A 92 13.36 12.19 -6.53
C PHE A 92 12.35 12.67 -5.49
N LEU A 93 11.94 11.79 -4.57
CA LEU A 93 11.13 12.18 -3.42
C LEU A 93 11.82 13.24 -2.56
N GLY A 94 13.10 13.06 -2.23
CA GLY A 94 13.87 14.05 -1.48
C GLY A 94 13.96 15.41 -2.19
N LEU A 95 14.12 15.42 -3.52
CA LEU A 95 14.10 16.65 -4.32
C LEU A 95 12.70 17.29 -4.34
N SER A 96 11.64 16.50 -4.44
CA SER A 96 10.24 16.98 -4.40
C SER A 96 9.94 17.66 -3.06
N ILE A 97 10.30 17.02 -1.94
CA ILE A 97 10.15 17.59 -0.58
C ILE A 97 10.95 18.88 -0.45
N LYS A 98 12.21 18.90 -0.92
CA LYS A 98 13.04 20.11 -0.90
C LYS A 98 12.40 21.25 -1.70
N ALA A 99 11.85 20.95 -2.86
CA ALA A 99 11.21 21.94 -3.73
C ALA A 99 9.96 22.54 -3.03
N ASP A 100 9.15 21.71 -2.37
CA ASP A 100 8.01 22.16 -1.56
C ASP A 100 8.44 23.09 -0.40
N ILE A 101 9.49 22.71 0.35
CA ILE A 101 10.06 23.54 1.43
C ILE A 101 10.55 24.90 0.92
N MET A 102 11.08 24.95 -0.30
CA MET A 102 11.56 26.18 -0.94
C MET A 102 10.43 27.05 -1.52
N GLY A 103 9.15 26.63 -1.40
CA GLY A 103 8.02 27.32 -2.02
C GLY A 103 7.96 27.16 -3.54
N LEU A 104 8.62 26.12 -4.07
CA LEU A 104 8.68 25.77 -5.49
C LEU A 104 8.15 24.35 -5.70
N PRO A 105 6.89 24.05 -5.32
CA PRO A 105 6.35 22.69 -5.42
C PRO A 105 6.34 22.21 -6.88
N LEU A 106 6.57 20.91 -7.07
CA LEU A 106 6.44 20.29 -8.39
C LEU A 106 4.98 20.36 -8.85
N GLU A 107 4.77 20.77 -10.10
CA GLU A 107 3.45 20.72 -10.73
C GLU A 107 3.08 19.26 -11.00
N ILE A 108 1.90 18.85 -10.55
CA ILE A 108 1.33 17.54 -10.86
C ILE A 108 0.59 17.68 -12.18
N PHE A 109 1.05 16.96 -13.19
CA PHE A 109 0.30 16.84 -14.43
C PHE A 109 -0.88 15.90 -14.22
N GLU A 110 -2.06 16.37 -14.64
CA GLU A 110 -3.23 15.53 -14.82
C GLU A 110 -3.67 15.68 -16.28
N LYS A 111 -3.57 14.60 -17.06
CA LYS A 111 -4.10 14.58 -18.42
C LYS A 111 -5.58 14.96 -18.41
N ALA A 112 -5.89 16.11 -19.00
CA ALA A 112 -7.25 16.57 -19.22
C ALA A 112 -8.02 15.57 -20.10
N VAL A 113 -9.34 15.46 -19.84
CA VAL A 113 -10.29 14.60 -20.56
C VAL A 113 -10.37 14.98 -22.03
#